data_AF-A0A1V5PZH0-F1
#
_entry.id   AF-A0A1V5PZH0-F1
#
_cell.length_a   1.000
_cell.length_b   1.000
_cell.length_c   1.000
_cell.angle_alpha   90.00
_cell.angle_beta   90.00
_cell.angle_gamma   90.00
#
_symmetry.space_group_name_H-M   'P 1'
#
loop_
_entity.id
_entity.type
_entity.pdbx_description
1 polymer ?
#
loop_
_entity_poly.entity_id
_entity_poly.type
_entity_poly.pdbx_seq_one_letter_code
_entity_poly.pdbx_strand_id
1 'polypeptide(L)'
;MTLIAYTPSTYRAFILRMWAEESPFDGAVEPEWRFSLESIGSEAEATTERRGFASVEELLAHLQELSGISNDIVDESHVREVK
;
A
#
# COMPACT_ATOMS: atom_id res chain seq x y z
N MET A 1 -18.38 2.62 -36.37
CA MET A 1 -17.89 3.49 -35.29
C MET A 1 -17.70 2.61 -34.06
N THR A 2 -16.46 2.35 -33.69
CA THR A 2 -16.13 1.47 -32.56
C THR A 2 -15.98 2.36 -31.32
N LEU A 3 -16.89 2.20 -30.35
CA LEU A 3 -16.79 2.87 -29.06
C LEU A 3 -15.64 2.22 -28.29
N ILE A 4 -14.53 2.95 -28.13
CA ILE A 4 -13.47 2.56 -27.21
C ILE A 4 -14.06 2.73 -25.82
N ALA A 5 -14.36 1.61 -25.16
CA ALA A 5 -14.76 1.62 -23.76
C ALA A 5 -13.61 2.21 -22.96
N TYR A 6 -13.79 3.42 -22.44
CA TYR A 6 -12.94 3.96 -21.40
C TYR A 6 -13.09 3.05 -20.19
N THR A 7 -12.14 2.15 -19.98
CA THR A 7 -11.98 1.49 -18.68
C THR A 7 -11.70 2.60 -17.68
N PRO A 8 -12.61 2.90 -16.74
CA PRO A 8 -12.32 3.90 -15.73
C PRO A 8 -11.07 3.43 -15.00
N SER A 9 -10.05 4.29 -14.91
CA SER A 9 -8.91 4.05 -14.04
C SER A 9 -9.47 3.82 -12.63
N THR A 10 -9.43 2.58 -12.16
CA THR A 10 -9.97 2.22 -10.84
C THR A 10 -9.10 2.90 -9.79
N TYR A 11 -9.48 4.10 -9.41
CA TYR A 11 -8.80 4.87 -8.37
C TYR A 11 -9.10 4.23 -7.03
N ARG A 12 -8.06 3.82 -6.31
CA ARG A 12 -8.15 3.26 -4.96
C ARG A 12 -7.63 4.31 -3.98
N ALA A 13 -8.41 4.59 -2.95
CA ALA A 13 -8.03 5.52 -1.89
C ALA A 13 -8.11 4.81 -0.53
N PHE A 14 -7.17 5.15 0.36
CA PHE A 14 -7.10 4.56 1.69
C PHE A 14 -6.84 5.64 2.75
N ILE A 15 -7.37 5.43 3.95
CA ILE A 15 -6.91 6.12 5.17
C ILE A 15 -5.79 5.29 5.78
N LEU A 16 -4.61 5.88 5.93
CA LEU A 16 -3.51 5.31 6.70
C LEU A 16 -3.58 5.77 8.15
N ARG A 17 -3.57 4.84 9.10
CA ARG A 17 -3.42 5.09 10.53
C ARG A 17 -2.10 4.50 11.01
N MET A 18 -1.43 5.22 11.89
CA MET A 18 -0.16 4.83 12.50
C MET A 18 -0.18 5.19 13.98
N TRP A 19 0.26 4.26 14.82
CA TRP A 19 0.37 4.47 16.27
C TRP A 19 1.54 3.68 16.84
N ALA A 20 2.06 4.15 17.96
CA ALA A 20 3.07 3.45 18.74
C ALA A 20 2.36 2.67 19.86
N GLU A 21 2.64 1.38 19.99
CA GLU A 21 2.27 0.59 21.16
C GLU A 21 3.38 0.70 22.20
N GLU A 22 3.02 1.25 23.36
CA GLU A 22 3.91 1.30 24.50
C GLU A 22 4.04 -0.11 25.08
N SER A 23 5.28 -0.53 25.35
CA SER A 23 5.53 -1.80 26.03
C SER A 23 4.96 -1.72 27.45
N PRO A 24 4.14 -2.68 27.90
CA PRO A 24 3.64 -2.73 29.27
C PRO A 24 4.72 -3.11 30.30
N PHE A 25 5.92 -3.45 29.85
CA PHE A 25 7.03 -3.84 30.71
C PHE A 25 7.91 -2.63 31.04
N ASP A 26 8.14 -2.44 32.34
CA ASP A 26 8.98 -1.39 32.91
C ASP A 26 10.46 -1.68 32.57
N GLY A 27 10.89 -1.12 31.45
CA GLY A 27 12.21 -1.27 30.87
C GLY A 27 12.28 -0.43 29.59
N ALA A 28 13.47 0.07 29.24
CA ALA A 28 13.69 0.89 28.05
C ALA A 28 13.56 0.06 26.76
N VAL A 29 12.35 -0.44 26.50
CA VAL A 29 11.97 -1.11 25.27
C VAL A 29 11.47 0.00 24.34
N GLU A 30 12.06 0.06 23.13
CA GLU A 30 11.59 0.99 22.12
C GLU A 30 10.13 0.70 21.77
N PRO A 31 9.31 1.75 21.52
CA PRO A 31 7.91 1.57 21.17
C PRO A 31 7.76 0.79 19.86
N GLU A 32 6.80 -0.13 19.81
CA GLU A 32 6.50 -0.90 18.60
C GLU A 32 5.52 -0.12 17.72
N TRP A 33 5.92 0.19 16.47
CA TRP A 33 5.05 0.91 15.54
C TRP A 33 4.05 -0.03 14.87
N ARG A 34 2.78 0.38 14.82
CA ARG A 34 1.69 -0.33 14.18
C ARG A 34 1.04 0.51 13.10
N PHE A 35 0.51 -0.16 12.08
CA PHE A 35 -0.12 0.47 10.93
C PHE A 35 -1.47 -0.16 10.62
N SER A 36 -2.40 0.61 10.05
CA SER A 36 -3.61 0.06 9.45
C SER A 36 -4.07 0.87 8.25
N LEU A 37 -4.61 0.19 7.25
CA LEU A 37 -5.27 0.79 6.10
C LEU A 37 -6.77 0.56 6.16
N GLU A 38 -7.52 1.57 5.74
CA GLU A 38 -8.98 1.54 5.63
C GLU A 38 -9.37 2.03 4.24
N SER A 39 -10.08 1.22 3.45
CA SER A 39 -10.48 1.57 2.08
C SER A 39 -11.55 2.67 2.05
N ILE A 40 -11.41 3.63 1.14
CA ILE A 40 -12.36 4.72 0.88
C ILE A 40 -12.96 4.53 -0.52
N GLY A 41 -14.21 4.04 -0.60
CA GLY A 41 -14.94 3.75 -1.84
C GLY A 41 -14.67 2.32 -2.35
N SER A 42 -15.64 1.54 -2.82
CA SER A 42 -16.86 1.86 -3.59
C SER A 42 -18.15 1.42 -2.91
N GLU A 43 -19.30 2.02 -3.25
CA GLU A 43 -20.64 1.64 -2.74
C GLU A 43 -21.01 0.15 -2.94
N ALA A 44 -20.30 -0.57 -3.83
CA ALA A 44 -20.46 -2.01 -4.05
C ALA A 44 -19.72 -2.89 -3.01
N GLU A 45 -18.82 -2.31 -2.20
CA GLU A 45 -18.05 -2.99 -1.16
C GLU A 45 -18.43 -2.36 0.19
N ALA A 46 -19.68 -2.61 0.62
CA ALA A 46 -20.24 -2.09 1.87
C ALA A 46 -19.52 -2.59 3.16
N THR A 47 -18.44 -3.34 3.01
CA THR A 47 -17.51 -3.67 4.10
C THR A 47 -16.29 -2.80 3.96
N THR A 48 -16.27 -1.69 4.70
CA THR A 48 -15.04 -0.93 5.00
C THR A 48 -14.08 -1.86 5.73
N GLU A 49 -13.28 -2.61 4.97
CA GLU A 49 -12.32 -3.56 5.53
C GLU A 49 -11.12 -2.77 6.04
N ARG A 50 -10.94 -2.75 7.36
CA ARG A 50 -9.72 -2.25 7.99
C ARG A 50 -8.74 -3.40 8.10
N ARG A 51 -7.55 -3.22 7.53
CA ARG A 51 -6.45 -4.19 7.60
C ARG A 51 -5.30 -3.63 8.42
N GLY A 52 -4.82 -4.39 9.40
CA GLY A 52 -3.67 -4.04 10.23
C GLY A 52 -2.36 -4.62 9.71
N PHE A 53 -1.25 -3.99 10.04
CA PHE A 53 0.11 -4.40 9.69
C PHE A 53 1.04 -4.19 10.90
N ALA A 54 1.94 -5.14 11.12
CA ALA A 54 2.90 -5.09 12.22
C ALA A 54 4.13 -4.23 11.90
N SER A 55 4.39 -3.96 10.61
CA SER A 55 5.53 -3.14 10.18
C SER A 55 5.25 -2.33 8.90
N VAL A 56 6.14 -1.40 8.58
CA VAL A 56 6.07 -0.60 7.34
C VAL A 56 6.28 -1.48 6.11
N GLU A 57 7.15 -2.49 6.20
CA GLU A 57 7.47 -3.41 5.12
C GLU A 57 6.25 -4.22 4.70
N GLU A 58 5.48 -4.74 5.68
CA GLU A 58 4.22 -5.45 5.41
C GLU A 58 3.19 -4.55 4.73
N LEU A 59 3.07 -3.30 5.20
CA LEU A 59 2.19 -2.29 4.62
C LEU A 59 2.57 -2.00 3.15
N LEU A 60 3.86 -1.79 2.87
CA LEU A 60 4.34 -1.49 1.52
C LEU A 60 4.17 -2.67 0.57
N ALA A 61 4.46 -3.90 1.02
CA ALA A 61 4.26 -5.11 0.22
C ALA A 61 2.78 -5.26 -0.20
N HIS A 62 1.85 -4.98 0.72
CA HIS A 62 0.43 -5.02 0.41
C HIS A 62 0.01 -3.94 -0.60
N LEU A 63 0.51 -2.70 -0.47
CA LEU A 63 0.23 -1.63 -1.42
C LEU A 63 0.79 -1.93 -2.83
N GLN A 64 1.97 -2.55 -2.91
CA GLN A 64 2.56 -3.00 -4.17
C GLN A 64 1.68 -4.05 -4.85
N GLU A 65 1.25 -5.07 -4.12
CA GLU A 65 0.31 -6.10 -4.62
C GLU A 65 -0.98 -5.46 -5.16
N LEU A 66 -1.57 -4.53 -4.41
CA LEU A 66 -2.79 -3.84 -4.81
C LEU A 66 -2.62 -2.96 -6.06
N SER A 67 -1.43 -2.39 -6.25
CA SER A 67 -1.13 -1.54 -7.41
C SER A 67 -0.84 -2.34 -8.68
N GLY A 68 -0.65 -3.66 -8.59
CA GLY A 68 -0.21 -4.49 -9.71
C GLY A 68 1.19 -4.15 -10.21
N ILE A 69 1.96 -3.36 -9.45
CA ILE A 69 3.35 -3.04 -9.73
C ILE A 69 4.17 -4.27 -9.28
N SER A 70 4.34 -5.22 -10.20
CA SER A 70 5.35 -6.28 -10.07
C SER A 70 6.71 -5.65 -10.35
N ASN A 71 7.70 -5.93 -9.51
CA ASN A 71 9.05 -5.34 -9.59
C ASN A 71 9.89 -5.90 -10.77
N ASP A 72 9.25 -6.43 -11.81
CA ASP A 72 9.87 -7.05 -12.99
C ASP A 72 10.46 -6.04 -13.99
N ILE A 73 10.49 -4.75 -13.66
CA ILE A 73 11.02 -3.70 -14.54
C ILE A 73 12.01 -2.83 -13.79
N VAL A 74 13.14 -3.42 -13.42
CA VAL A 74 14.41 -2.71 -13.50
C VAL A 74 15.30 -3.49 -14.47
N ASP A 75 14.92 -3.47 -15.74
CA ASP A 75 15.84 -3.81 -16.81
C ASP A 75 16.86 -2.66 -16.91
N GLU A 76 18.02 -2.85 -16.28
CA GLU A 76 19.16 -1.91 -16.30
C GLU A 76 19.81 -1.79 -17.70
N SER A 77 19.20 -2.27 -18.79
CA SER A 77 19.80 -2.24 -20.13
C SER A 77 19.71 -0.88 -20.85
N HIS A 78 19.25 0.18 -20.17
CA HIS A 78 19.20 1.53 -20.71
C HIS A 78 20.09 2.55 -19.96
N VAL A 79 21.22 2.10 -19.43
CA VAL A 79 22.36 3.02 -19.23
C VAL A 79 22.92 3.37 -20.61
N ARG A 80 22.34 4.40 -21.23
CA ARG A 80 22.86 5.00 -22.44
C ARG A 80 24.31 5.41 -22.19
N GLU A 81 25.24 4.77 -22.90
CA GLU A 81 26.53 5.36 -23.22
C GLU A 81 26.28 6.75 -23.83
N VAL A 82 26.59 7.78 -23.05
CA VAL A 82 26.91 9.11 -23.56
C VAL A 82 28.19 9.51 -22.87
N LYS A 83 29.34 9.07 -23.42
CA LYS A 83 30.34 9.98 -23.99
C LYS A 83 31.50 9.22 -24.62
#